data_AF-A0A1F9HWU5-F1
#
_entry.id   AF-A0A1F9HWU5-F1
#
_cell.length_a   1.000
_cell.length_b   1.000
_cell.length_c   1.000
_cell.angle_alpha   90.00
_cell.angle_beta   90.00
_cell.angle_gamma   90.00
#
_symmetry.space_group_name_H-M   'P 1'
#
loop_
_entity.id
_entity.type
_entity.pdbx_description
1 polymer ?
#
loop_
_entity_poly.entity_id
_entity_poly.type
_entity_poly.pdbx_seq_one_letter_code
_entity_poly.pdbx_strand_id
1 'polypeptide(L)'
;MELPKEAPSAGAEETAHVMVPAKTPEEVVTKYGCGACHKIAGQQGALGPDLTKIGAKKNKEYLRRAVINPGAEIAAGFPPGMMPPDFGAKMLAGELEMLVDYLAKSK
;
A
#
# COMPACT_ATOMS: atom_id res chain seq x y z
N MET A 1 -4.16 -27.48 45.98
CA MET A 1 -4.32 -26.07 45.59
C MET A 1 -4.56 -26.01 44.10
N GLU A 2 -5.85 -25.98 43.71
CA GLU A 2 -6.51 -24.84 43.03
C GLU A 2 -6.04 -24.68 41.57
N LEU A 3 -6.93 -25.04 40.62
CA LEU A 3 -6.97 -24.38 39.31
C LEU A 3 -7.36 -22.91 39.53
N PRO A 4 -6.89 -21.99 38.68
CA PRO A 4 -7.82 -21.45 37.68
C PRO A 4 -7.21 -21.54 36.26
N LYS A 5 -7.85 -22.23 35.31
CA LYS A 5 -8.95 -21.74 34.45
C LYS A 5 -8.53 -20.52 33.62
N GLU A 6 -8.10 -20.76 32.38
CA GLU A 6 -8.68 -20.26 31.11
C GLU A 6 -8.30 -21.29 30.02
N ALA A 7 -9.23 -22.17 29.62
CA ALA A 7 -10.03 -22.08 28.39
C ALA A 7 -9.20 -22.26 27.10
N PRO A 8 -9.34 -23.41 26.40
CA PRO A 8 -8.50 -23.81 25.27
C PRO A 8 -9.02 -23.36 23.89
N SER A 9 -8.11 -23.44 22.93
CA SER A 9 -8.34 -23.75 21.52
C SER A 9 -8.57 -22.58 20.56
N ALA A 10 -7.50 -22.22 19.84
CA ALA A 10 -7.37 -22.47 18.41
C ALA A 10 -5.90 -22.15 18.07
N GLY A 11 -5.07 -23.11 17.67
CA GLY A 11 -5.33 -23.94 16.51
C GLY A 11 -4.96 -23.12 15.28
N ALA A 12 -3.67 -23.18 14.92
CA ALA A 12 -3.10 -22.93 13.60
C ALA A 12 -3.73 -21.82 12.74
N GLU A 13 -3.00 -20.72 12.57
CA GLU A 13 -2.89 -20.15 11.23
C GLU A 13 -1.50 -19.56 11.00
N GLU A 14 -0.50 -20.44 11.07
CA GLU A 14 0.57 -20.40 10.07
C GLU A 14 -0.04 -20.99 8.79
N THR A 15 -0.74 -20.17 8.00
CA THR A 15 -1.02 -20.52 6.61
C THR A 15 -0.54 -19.41 5.72
N ALA A 16 0.00 -19.87 4.61
CA ALA A 16 0.52 -19.12 3.49
C ALA A 16 -0.21 -17.78 3.27
N HIS A 17 0.55 -16.83 2.73
CA HIS A 17 0.08 -15.71 1.94
C HIS A 17 -1.01 -16.18 0.94
N VAL A 18 -2.26 -16.36 1.39
CA VAL A 18 -3.38 -16.63 0.52
C VAL A 18 -3.54 -15.33 -0.24
N MET A 19 -3.27 -15.43 -1.53
CA MET A 19 -3.26 -14.35 -2.48
C MET A 19 -4.71 -13.89 -2.73
N VAL A 20 -5.39 -13.43 -1.68
CA VAL A 20 -6.74 -12.88 -1.78
C VAL A 20 -6.58 -11.49 -2.37
N PRO A 21 -7.11 -11.24 -3.58
CA PRO A 21 -7.06 -9.93 -4.19
C PRO A 21 -7.93 -8.96 -3.37
N ALA A 22 -7.41 -7.76 -3.14
CA ALA A 22 -8.19 -6.65 -2.63
C ALA A 22 -9.37 -6.35 -3.58
N LYS A 23 -10.51 -5.95 -3.01
CA LYS A 23 -11.72 -5.67 -3.78
C LYS A 23 -11.91 -4.17 -4.05
N THR A 24 -11.31 -3.32 -3.22
CA THR A 24 -11.37 -1.86 -3.35
C THR A 24 -9.98 -1.24 -3.33
N PRO A 25 -9.80 -0.02 -3.89
CA PRO A 25 -8.52 0.65 -3.82
C PRO A 25 -8.11 1.00 -2.38
N GLU A 26 -9.05 1.31 -1.48
CA GLU A 26 -8.74 1.52 -0.06
C GLU A 26 -8.18 0.25 0.61
N GLU A 27 -8.68 -0.93 0.23
CA GLU A 27 -8.10 -2.20 0.67
C GLU A 27 -6.69 -2.40 0.14
N VAL A 28 -6.41 -2.03 -1.12
CA VAL A 28 -5.03 -2.06 -1.67
C VAL A 28 -4.12 -1.15 -0.85
N VAL A 29 -4.55 0.09 -0.59
CA VAL A 29 -3.79 1.07 0.21
C VAL A 29 -3.47 0.51 1.61
N THR A 30 -4.44 -0.13 2.26
CA THR A 30 -4.28 -0.70 3.59
C THR A 30 -3.39 -1.95 3.56
N LYS A 31 -3.62 -2.86 2.61
CA LYS A 31 -2.90 -4.13 2.44
C LYS A 31 -1.41 -3.93 2.22
N TYR A 32 -1.03 -2.91 1.45
CA TYR A 32 0.38 -2.57 1.17
C TYR A 32 0.94 -1.48 2.09
N GLY A 33 0.15 -0.97 3.04
CA GLY A 33 0.61 -0.03 4.06
C GLY A 33 0.96 1.37 3.52
N CYS A 34 0.40 1.79 2.37
CA CYS A 34 0.77 3.04 1.70
C CYS A 34 0.54 4.26 2.61
N GLY A 35 -0.55 4.24 3.40
CA GLY A 35 -0.91 5.33 4.31
C GLY A 35 -0.03 5.48 5.54
N ALA A 36 0.89 4.54 5.80
CA ALA A 36 1.90 4.71 6.85
C ALA A 36 2.89 5.84 6.50
N CYS A 37 3.15 6.04 5.21
CA CYS A 37 4.08 7.06 4.73
C CYS A 37 3.39 8.21 4.00
N HIS A 38 2.32 7.94 3.26
CA HIS A 38 1.65 8.94 2.43
C HIS A 38 0.31 9.38 3.00
N LYS A 39 -0.11 10.59 2.63
CA LYS A 39 -1.51 11.00 2.74
C LYS A 39 -2.29 10.42 1.57
N ILE A 40 -3.19 9.48 1.84
CA ILE A 40 -3.92 8.70 0.84
C ILE A 40 -5.13 8.02 1.50
N ALA A 41 -6.27 7.93 0.80
CA ALA A 41 -7.48 7.26 1.30
C ALA A 41 -7.89 7.63 2.75
N GLY A 42 -7.77 8.92 3.11
CA GLY A 42 -8.08 9.41 4.46
C GLY A 42 -6.99 9.15 5.52
N GLN A 43 -5.94 8.39 5.19
CA GLN A 43 -4.76 8.22 6.03
C GLN A 43 -3.83 9.43 5.91
N GLN A 44 -3.07 9.71 6.97
CA GLN A 44 -2.34 10.98 7.16
C GLN A 44 -0.81 10.81 7.24
N GLY A 45 -0.24 9.77 6.61
CA GLY A 45 1.21 9.57 6.59
C GLY A 45 1.97 10.80 6.06
N ALA A 46 3.12 11.11 6.65
CA ALA A 46 3.90 12.32 6.36
C ALA A 46 5.36 12.07 5.96
N LEU A 47 5.78 10.80 5.86
CA LEU A 47 7.14 10.43 5.45
C LEU A 47 7.34 10.54 3.93
N GLY A 48 6.26 10.39 3.16
CA GLY A 48 6.22 10.53 1.70
C GLY A 48 5.36 11.71 1.26
N PRO A 49 5.38 12.06 -0.04
CA PRO A 49 4.56 13.13 -0.60
C PRO A 49 3.07 12.88 -0.41
N ASP A 50 2.30 13.97 -0.30
CA ASP A 50 0.84 13.93 -0.29
C ASP A 50 0.29 13.43 -1.64
N LEU A 51 -0.50 12.35 -1.60
CA LEU A 51 -1.06 11.72 -2.79
C LEU A 51 -2.53 12.09 -3.03
N THR A 52 -3.15 12.88 -2.13
CA THR A 52 -4.58 13.22 -2.22
C THR A 52 -4.98 13.97 -3.49
N LYS A 53 -4.02 14.61 -4.17
CA LYS A 53 -4.23 15.35 -5.44
C LYS A 53 -3.25 14.96 -6.54
N ILE A 54 -2.63 13.78 -6.46
CA ILE A 54 -1.55 13.41 -7.38
C ILE A 54 -2.03 13.25 -8.83
N GLY A 55 -3.28 12.84 -9.04
CA GLY A 55 -3.91 12.68 -10.35
C GLY A 55 -4.12 14.00 -11.10
N ALA A 56 -4.02 15.15 -10.42
CA ALA A 56 -4.00 16.46 -11.08
C ALA A 56 -2.62 16.81 -11.65
N LYS A 57 -1.55 16.18 -11.13
CA LYS A 57 -0.15 16.51 -11.47
C LYS A 57 0.52 15.45 -12.35
N LYS A 58 0.08 14.19 -12.25
CA LYS A 58 0.75 13.04 -12.86
C LYS A 58 -0.27 12.13 -13.56
N ASN A 59 0.16 11.50 -14.65
CA ASN A 59 -0.66 10.57 -15.42
C ASN A 59 -0.54 9.12 -14.90
N LYS A 60 -1.39 8.22 -15.40
CA LYS A 60 -1.39 6.79 -14.99
C LYS A 60 -0.04 6.10 -15.22
N GLU A 61 0.65 6.41 -16.32
CA GLU A 61 1.93 5.78 -16.65
C GLU A 61 3.02 6.16 -15.63
N TYR A 62 3.07 7.43 -15.24
CA TYR A 62 3.92 7.89 -14.15
C TYR A 62 3.60 7.17 -12.84
N LEU A 63 2.32 7.13 -12.47
CA LEU A 63 1.88 6.54 -11.20
C LEU A 63 2.22 5.05 -11.14
N ARG A 64 2.01 4.32 -12.24
CA ARG A 64 2.41 2.91 -12.35
C ARG A 64 3.91 2.75 -12.18
N ARG A 65 4.71 3.55 -12.89
CA ARG A 65 6.18 3.52 -12.78
C ARG A 65 6.64 3.81 -11.35
N ALA A 66 6.05 4.81 -10.70
CA ALA A 66 6.42 5.21 -9.35
C ALA A 66 6.16 4.09 -8.32
N VAL A 67 5.15 3.24 -8.52
CA VAL A 67 4.90 2.09 -7.63
C VAL A 67 5.86 0.93 -7.93
N ILE A 68 6.08 0.59 -9.20
CA ILE A 68 6.92 -0.57 -9.58
C ILE A 68 8.43 -0.29 -9.49
N ASN A 69 8.83 0.98 -9.65
CA ASN A 69 10.21 1.43 -9.62
C ASN A 69 10.29 2.82 -8.94
N PRO A 70 10.10 2.88 -7.61
CA PRO A 70 10.05 4.15 -6.89
C PRO A 70 11.38 4.91 -6.87
N GLY A 71 12.50 4.22 -7.13
CA GLY A 71 13.82 4.85 -7.24
C GLY A 71 14.07 5.55 -8.57
N ALA A 72 13.22 5.36 -9.59
CA ALA A 72 13.41 5.96 -10.91
C ALA A 72 13.19 7.47 -10.93
N GLU A 73 12.23 7.98 -10.15
CA GLU A 73 11.99 9.41 -9.96
C GLU A 73 11.54 9.64 -8.52
N ILE A 74 12.37 10.34 -7.75
CA ILE A 74 12.09 10.66 -6.35
C ILE A 74 11.49 12.07 -6.30
N ALA A 75 10.40 12.22 -5.56
CA ALA A 75 9.78 13.53 -5.36
C ALA A 75 10.76 14.50 -4.68
N ALA A 76 10.75 15.77 -5.12
CA ALA A 76 11.61 16.79 -4.54
C ALA A 76 11.42 16.91 -3.02
N GLY A 77 12.53 16.94 -2.28
CA GLY A 77 12.53 17.05 -0.82
C GLY A 77 12.44 15.72 -0.07
N PHE A 78 12.39 14.58 -0.76
CA PHE A 78 12.38 13.24 -0.14
C PHE A 78 13.71 12.50 -0.42
N PRO A 79 14.25 11.76 0.56
CA PRO A 79 15.49 11.02 0.36
C PRO A 79 15.25 9.70 -0.43
N PRO A 80 16.28 9.21 -1.14
CA PRO A 80 16.21 7.91 -1.82
C PRO A 80 16.04 6.75 -0.83
N GLY A 81 15.45 5.66 -1.30
CA GLY A 81 15.39 4.39 -0.56
C GLY A 81 14.34 4.31 0.55
N MET A 82 13.56 5.38 0.81
CA MET A 82 12.44 5.31 1.76
C MET A 82 11.29 4.43 1.28
N MET A 83 10.99 4.45 -0.02
CA MET A 83 9.92 3.65 -0.60
C MET A 83 10.47 2.29 -1.04
N PRO A 84 9.96 1.16 -0.51
CA PRO A 84 10.42 -0.18 -0.88
C PRO A 84 10.34 -0.45 -2.38
N PRO A 85 11.39 -0.99 -3.03
CA PRO A 85 11.40 -1.23 -4.47
C PRO A 85 10.58 -2.47 -4.89
N ASP A 86 10.20 -3.33 -3.95
CA ASP A 86 9.61 -4.65 -4.25
C ASP A 86 8.08 -4.64 -4.47
N PHE A 87 7.42 -3.48 -4.48
CA PHE A 87 5.96 -3.43 -4.66
C PHE A 87 5.52 -4.03 -6.00
N GLY A 88 6.30 -3.83 -7.08
CA GLY A 88 6.02 -4.45 -8.36
C GLY A 88 6.03 -5.99 -8.34
N ALA A 89 6.78 -6.59 -7.41
CA ALA A 89 6.83 -8.04 -7.21
C ALA A 89 5.80 -8.55 -6.19
N LYS A 90 5.39 -7.71 -5.23
CA LYS A 90 4.45 -8.05 -4.15
C LYS A 90 2.98 -7.76 -4.48
N MET A 91 2.73 -6.89 -5.46
CA MET A 91 1.37 -6.51 -5.87
C MET A 91 0.83 -7.42 -6.97
N LEU A 92 -0.45 -7.78 -6.89
CA LEU A 92 -1.12 -8.37 -8.03
C LEU A 92 -1.33 -7.31 -9.11
N ALA A 93 -1.24 -7.71 -10.39
CA ALA A 93 -1.42 -6.79 -11.51
C ALA A 93 -2.77 -6.05 -11.45
N GLY A 94 -3.85 -6.73 -11.04
CA GLY A 94 -5.16 -6.11 -10.86
C GLY A 94 -5.19 -5.08 -9.72
N GLU A 95 -4.49 -5.34 -8.61
CA GLU A 95 -4.39 -4.42 -7.47
C GLU A 95 -3.54 -3.19 -7.81
N LEU A 96 -2.45 -3.39 -8.56
CA LEU A 96 -1.63 -2.30 -9.08
C LEU A 96 -2.45 -1.37 -9.97
N GLU A 97 -3.18 -1.91 -10.95
CA GLU A 97 -4.00 -1.10 -11.85
C GLU A 97 -5.15 -0.40 -11.10
N MET A 98 -5.76 -1.07 -10.12
CA MET A 98 -6.78 -0.48 -9.26
C MET A 98 -6.23 0.71 -8.46
N LEU A 99 -5.04 0.57 -7.86
CA LEU A 99 -4.37 1.64 -7.14
C LEU A 99 -4.01 2.80 -8.09
N VAL A 100 -3.45 2.51 -9.26
CA VAL A 100 -3.08 3.52 -10.26
C VAL A 100 -4.31 4.30 -10.73
N ASP A 101 -5.44 3.62 -10.97
CA ASP A 101 -6.69 4.28 -11.35
C ASP A 101 -7.24 5.18 -10.24
N TYR A 102 -7.21 4.71 -9.00
CA TYR A 102 -7.58 5.49 -7.81
C TYR A 102 -6.73 6.76 -7.66
N LEU A 103 -5.40 6.62 -7.77
CA LEU A 103 -4.47 7.75 -7.68
C LEU A 103 -4.67 8.74 -8.84
N ALA A 104 -4.93 8.24 -10.06
CA ALA A 104 -5.19 9.10 -11.23
C ALA A 104 -6.51 9.88 -11.12
N LYS A 105 -7.49 9.36 -10.37
CA LYS A 105 -8.76 10.02 -10.09
C LYS A 105 -8.70 10.99 -8.91
N SER A 106 -7.65 10.93 -8.09
CA SER A 106 -7.44 11.82 -6.94
C SER A 106 -6.94 13.20 -7.40
N LYS A 107 -7.86 14.17 -7.50
CA LYS A 107 -7.62 15.52 -8.05
C LYS A 107 -8.03 16.61 -7.07
#